data_AF-A0A3C1RGP9-F1
#
_entry.id   AF-A0A3C1RGP9-F1
#
_cell.length_a   1.000
_cell.length_b   1.000
_cell.length_c   1.000
_cell.angle_alpha   90.00
_cell.angle_beta   90.00
_cell.angle_gamma   90.00
#
_symmetry.space_group_name_H-M   'P 1'
#
loop_
_entity.id
_entity.type
_entity.pdbx_description
1 polymer ?
#
loop_
_entity_poly.entity_id
_entity_poly.type
_entity_poly.pdbx_seq_one_letter_code
_entity_poly.pdbx_strand_id
1 'polypeptide(L)'
;MLDLFNKKLRLEDIDDRFYTKNDINGNAVYFLDKEFKEPFTGEIFVTFNGVLESEAQYKNGYKNGIENIYNSNGILEQTNENRGNVIFGVSKEFNEEGDVVISSIVYNNDYIRSVENSDGEVVETQSYTGKYGENLPEYLQNLLRLSKEDLFNYEFKSENPYLNIN
;
A
#
# COMPACT_ATOMS: atom_id res chain seq x y z
N MET A 1 -31.77 -11.53 -11.37
CA MET A 1 -31.61 -10.53 -10.30
C MET A 1 -30.11 -10.43 -10.04
N LEU A 2 -29.40 -9.73 -10.94
CA LEU A 2 -27.94 -9.69 -11.01
C LEU A 2 -27.36 -8.63 -10.04
N ASP A 3 -26.28 -8.98 -9.35
CA ASP A 3 -25.16 -8.12 -8.91
C ASP A 3 -25.41 -6.84 -8.11
N LEU A 4 -26.34 -6.85 -7.14
CA LEU A 4 -26.48 -5.75 -6.18
C LEU A 4 -25.80 -5.97 -4.82
N PHE A 5 -25.17 -7.12 -4.57
CA PHE A 5 -24.58 -7.47 -3.26
C PHE A 5 -23.06 -7.31 -3.13
N ASN A 6 -22.33 -7.04 -4.21
CA ASN A 6 -20.87 -6.96 -4.20
C ASN A 6 -20.31 -5.62 -4.70
N LYS A 7 -21.01 -4.50 -4.47
CA LYS A 7 -20.37 -3.20 -4.68
C LYS A 7 -19.40 -2.97 -3.52
N LYS A 8 -18.10 -3.15 -3.79
CA LYS A 8 -17.02 -2.75 -2.88
C LYS A 8 -17.29 -1.31 -2.44
N LEU A 9 -17.45 -1.09 -1.14
CA LEU A 9 -17.72 0.24 -0.59
C LEU A 9 -16.50 1.13 -0.83
N ARG A 10 -16.69 2.33 -1.37
CA ARG A 10 -15.66 3.36 -1.52
C ARG A 10 -16.15 4.64 -0.83
N LEU A 11 -15.51 5.02 0.28
CA LEU A 11 -15.93 6.12 1.14
C LEU A 11 -14.79 7.15 1.28
N GLU A 12 -15.13 8.41 1.50
CA GLU A 12 -14.12 9.42 1.81
C GLU A 12 -13.68 9.29 3.27
N ASP A 13 -12.46 9.66 3.63
CA ASP A 13 -11.96 9.56 5.02
C ASP A 13 -12.78 10.37 6.04
N ILE A 14 -13.48 11.42 5.57
CA ILE A 14 -14.40 12.25 6.36
C ILE A 14 -15.86 11.78 6.34
N ASP A 15 -16.15 10.60 5.79
CA ASP A 15 -17.52 10.06 5.71
C ASP A 15 -18.13 9.84 7.11
N ASP A 16 -19.37 10.31 7.29
CA ASP A 16 -20.06 10.35 8.59
C ASP A 16 -20.42 8.97 9.16
N ARG A 17 -20.30 7.91 8.35
CA ARG A 17 -20.46 6.53 8.79
C ARG A 17 -19.25 6.01 9.56
N PHE A 18 -18.09 6.66 9.46
CA PHE A 18 -16.87 6.16 10.07
C PHE A 18 -16.80 6.44 11.58
N TYR A 19 -16.50 5.37 12.31
CA TYR A 19 -16.02 5.42 13.68
C TYR A 19 -14.60 4.86 13.72
N THR A 20 -13.69 5.54 14.43
CA THR A 20 -12.29 5.14 14.49
C THR A 20 -11.81 4.89 15.92
N LYS A 21 -10.86 3.96 16.04
CA LYS A 21 -9.96 3.84 17.18
C LYS A 21 -8.55 3.64 16.66
N ASN A 22 -7.56 3.82 17.51
CA ASN A 22 -6.17 3.60 17.11
C ASN A 22 -5.75 2.13 17.27
N ASP A 23 -4.94 1.65 16.33
CA ASP A 23 -4.15 0.44 16.50
C ASP A 23 -2.99 0.68 17.49
N ILE A 24 -2.17 -0.35 17.71
CA ILE A 24 -1.04 -0.29 18.65
C ILE A 24 0.02 0.75 18.29
N ASN A 25 0.06 1.19 17.03
CA ASN A 25 1.02 2.15 16.50
C ASN A 25 0.41 3.56 16.37
N GLY A 26 -0.85 3.74 16.77
CA GLY A 26 -1.55 5.02 16.68
C GLY A 26 -2.30 5.25 15.37
N ASN A 27 -2.31 4.31 14.42
CA ASN A 27 -3.01 4.48 13.16
C ASN A 27 -4.50 4.16 13.31
N ALA A 28 -5.35 4.84 12.54
CA ALA A 28 -6.78 4.62 12.57
C ALA A 28 -7.17 3.19 12.11
N VAL A 29 -8.14 2.61 12.82
CA VAL A 29 -8.89 1.41 12.43
C VAL A 29 -10.34 1.82 12.26
N TYR A 30 -10.90 1.55 11.07
CA TYR A 30 -12.21 2.05 10.65
C TYR A 30 -13.34 1.05 10.90
N PHE A 31 -14.45 1.56 11.42
CA PHE A 31 -15.68 0.81 11.73
C PHE A 31 -16.91 1.57 11.21
N LEU A 32 -18.02 0.85 11.03
CA LEU A 32 -19.31 1.40 10.59
C LEU A 32 -20.32 1.54 11.74
N ASP A 33 -19.92 1.20 12.97
CA ASP A 33 -20.70 1.34 14.19
C ASP A 33 -19.86 1.91 15.34
N LYS A 34 -20.52 2.65 16.22
CA LYS A 34 -19.89 3.29 17.39
C LYS A 34 -19.40 2.28 18.44
N GLU A 35 -19.91 1.04 18.41
CA GLU A 35 -19.49 -0.04 19.29
C GLU A 35 -18.25 -0.79 18.76
N PHE A 36 -17.73 -0.41 17.59
CA PHE A 36 -16.56 -1.00 16.93
C PHE A 36 -16.68 -2.51 16.66
N LYS A 37 -17.85 -2.98 16.22
CA LYS A 37 -18.16 -4.38 15.93
C LYS A 37 -18.20 -4.71 14.44
N GLU A 38 -18.39 -3.71 13.59
CA GLU A 38 -18.50 -3.81 12.15
C GLU A 38 -17.29 -3.13 11.50
N PRO A 39 -16.14 -3.82 11.42
CA PRO A 39 -14.94 -3.24 10.84
C PRO A 39 -15.12 -3.03 9.33
N PHE A 40 -14.65 -1.89 8.83
CA PHE A 40 -14.80 -1.51 7.44
C PHE A 40 -13.97 -2.40 6.50
N THR A 41 -14.56 -2.80 5.37
CA THR A 41 -13.84 -3.43 4.26
C THR A 41 -14.29 -2.78 2.96
N GLY A 42 -13.35 -2.25 2.20
CA GLY A 42 -13.63 -1.41 1.05
C GLY A 42 -12.43 -0.57 0.64
N GLU A 43 -12.69 0.60 0.09
CA GLU A 43 -11.70 1.62 -0.25
C GLU A 43 -12.01 2.89 0.53
N ILE A 44 -10.95 3.53 1.04
CA ILE A 44 -11.02 4.88 1.59
C ILE A 44 -10.19 5.77 0.71
N PHE A 45 -10.72 6.93 0.35
CA PHE A 45 -10.00 7.96 -0.40
C PHE A 45 -9.98 9.28 0.36
N VAL A 46 -8.96 10.08 0.12
CA VAL A 46 -8.75 11.39 0.74
C VAL A 46 -8.74 12.44 -0.36
N THR A 47 -9.49 13.52 -0.18
CA THR A 47 -9.41 14.68 -1.07
C THR A 47 -8.99 15.95 -0.32
N PHE A 48 -8.26 16.81 -1.01
CA PHE A 48 -7.92 18.14 -0.53
C PHE A 48 -8.20 19.16 -1.62
N ASN A 49 -8.99 20.18 -1.31
CA ASN A 49 -9.45 21.20 -2.26
C ASN A 49 -10.05 20.61 -3.56
N GLY A 50 -10.70 19.44 -3.47
CA GLY A 50 -11.31 18.76 -4.61
C GLY A 50 -10.35 17.94 -5.48
N VAL A 51 -9.08 17.81 -5.08
CA VAL A 51 -8.08 16.93 -5.71
C VAL A 51 -7.95 15.65 -4.90
N LEU A 52 -7.90 14.49 -5.57
CA LEU A 52 -7.63 13.20 -4.93
C LEU A 52 -6.16 13.15 -4.49
N GLU A 53 -5.90 13.02 -3.19
CA GLU A 53 -4.54 12.92 -2.64
C GLU A 53 -4.11 11.48 -2.40
N SER A 54 -5.05 10.61 -2.00
CA SER A 54 -4.78 9.18 -1.88
C SER A 54 -6.04 8.34 -1.97
N GLU A 55 -5.86 7.07 -2.33
CA GLU A 55 -6.87 6.04 -2.15
C GLU A 55 -6.21 4.72 -1.75
N ALA A 56 -6.81 4.02 -0.80
CA ALA A 56 -6.25 2.77 -0.31
C ALA A 56 -7.32 1.72 -0.03
N GLN A 57 -6.91 0.46 -0.15
CA GLN A 57 -7.72 -0.68 0.19
C GLN A 57 -7.70 -0.94 1.70
N TYR A 58 -8.87 -1.22 2.25
CA TYR A 58 -9.07 -1.54 3.65
C TYR A 58 -9.75 -2.89 3.80
N LYS A 59 -9.27 -3.66 4.77
CA LYS A 59 -9.84 -4.96 5.16
C LYS A 59 -9.84 -5.06 6.68
N ASN A 60 -10.99 -5.41 7.24
CA ASN A 60 -11.21 -5.49 8.68
C ASN A 60 -10.80 -4.22 9.44
N GLY A 61 -11.03 -3.05 8.84
CA GLY A 61 -10.76 -1.74 9.40
C GLY A 61 -9.32 -1.25 9.22
N TYR A 62 -8.41 -2.09 8.75
CA TYR A 62 -7.00 -1.75 8.54
C TYR A 62 -6.70 -1.53 7.06
N LYS A 63 -5.79 -0.59 6.76
CA LYS A 63 -5.20 -0.44 5.44
C LYS A 63 -4.45 -1.73 5.08
N ASN A 64 -4.92 -2.40 4.04
CA ASN A 64 -4.52 -3.74 3.62
C ASN A 64 -4.76 -3.89 2.12
N GLY A 65 -3.68 -4.12 1.36
CA GLY A 65 -3.71 -4.15 -0.09
C GLY A 65 -3.01 -2.94 -0.70
N ILE A 66 -3.53 -2.45 -1.82
CA ILE A 66 -2.90 -1.36 -2.58
C ILE A 66 -3.33 0.01 -2.05
N GLU A 67 -2.38 0.93 -1.98
CA GLU A 67 -2.57 2.36 -1.81
C GLU A 67 -1.93 3.10 -2.98
N ASN A 68 -2.62 4.11 -3.49
CA ASN A 68 -2.11 5.09 -4.43
C ASN A 68 -2.06 6.46 -3.75
N ILE A 69 -0.98 7.19 -3.97
CA ILE A 69 -0.76 8.56 -3.49
C ILE A 69 -0.50 9.45 -4.69
N TYR A 70 -1.14 10.61 -4.70
CA TYR A 70 -1.12 11.56 -5.80
C TYR A 70 -0.61 12.92 -5.32
N ASN A 71 0.04 13.64 -6.21
CA ASN A 71 0.46 15.01 -5.94
C ASN A 71 -0.71 16.00 -5.95
N SER A 72 -0.41 17.27 -5.67
CA SER A 72 -1.40 18.36 -5.65
C SER A 72 -2.09 18.63 -7.00
N ASN A 73 -1.58 18.07 -8.10
CA ASN A 73 -2.19 18.12 -9.43
C ASN A 73 -2.99 16.84 -9.77
N GLY A 74 -3.05 15.86 -8.86
CA GLY A 74 -3.73 14.58 -9.07
C GLY A 74 -2.93 13.58 -9.92
N ILE A 75 -1.61 13.78 -10.07
CA ILE A 75 -0.72 12.84 -10.77
C ILE A 75 -0.22 11.80 -9.77
N LEU A 76 -0.22 10.53 -10.14
CA LEU A 76 0.24 9.42 -9.30
C LEU A 76 1.74 9.59 -8.98
N GLU A 77 2.09 9.67 -7.71
CA GLU A 77 3.48 9.74 -7.24
C GLU A 77 3.96 8.42 -6.65
N GLN A 78 3.07 7.68 -5.99
CA GLN A 78 3.46 6.45 -5.30
C GLN A 78 2.35 5.40 -5.28
N THR A 79 2.73 4.13 -5.43
CA THR A 79 1.88 2.97 -5.17
C THR A 79 2.54 2.06 -4.14
N ASN A 80 1.82 1.73 -3.08
CA ASN A 80 2.31 0.93 -1.95
C ASN A 80 1.49 -0.34 -1.74
N GLU A 81 2.15 -1.47 -1.52
CA GLU A 81 1.56 -2.61 -0.83
C GLU A 81 1.53 -2.35 0.68
N ASN A 82 0.37 -2.56 1.29
CA ASN A 82 0.12 -2.34 2.70
C ASN A 82 -0.38 -3.61 3.38
N ARG A 83 0.04 -3.80 4.64
CA ARG A 83 -0.45 -4.85 5.53
C ARG A 83 -0.57 -4.31 6.95
N GLY A 84 -1.79 -4.13 7.44
CA GLY A 84 -2.04 -3.71 8.81
C GLY A 84 -1.56 -2.30 9.12
N ASN A 85 -1.98 -1.34 8.28
CA ASN A 85 -1.64 0.09 8.42
C ASN A 85 -0.17 0.45 8.20
N VAL A 86 0.67 -0.48 7.74
CA VAL A 86 2.06 -0.23 7.38
C VAL A 86 2.36 -0.70 5.97
N ILE A 87 3.30 -0.03 5.31
CA ILE A 87 3.84 -0.45 4.03
C ILE A 87 4.59 -1.77 4.25
N PHE A 88 4.21 -2.77 3.47
CA PHE A 88 4.68 -4.14 3.58
C PHE A 88 4.64 -4.80 2.20
N GLY A 89 5.81 -5.02 1.61
CA GLY A 89 5.91 -5.55 0.25
C GLY A 89 6.66 -4.61 -0.67
N VAL A 90 6.08 -4.35 -1.85
CA VAL A 90 6.66 -3.43 -2.84
C VAL A 90 6.07 -2.03 -2.72
N SER A 91 6.93 -1.02 -2.82
CA SER A 91 6.58 0.39 -3.05
C SER A 91 7.17 0.83 -4.39
N LYS A 92 6.41 1.59 -5.18
CA LYS A 92 6.85 2.18 -6.45
C LYS A 92 6.62 3.69 -6.44
N GLU A 93 7.61 4.44 -6.90
CA GLU A 93 7.54 5.88 -7.11
C GLU A 93 7.54 6.20 -8.60
N PHE A 94 6.82 7.24 -8.98
CA PHE A 94 6.60 7.64 -10.37
C PHE A 94 6.99 9.11 -10.59
N ASN A 95 7.47 9.44 -11.79
CA ASN A 95 7.65 10.84 -12.21
C ASN A 95 6.32 11.46 -12.69
N GLU A 96 6.36 12.74 -13.06
CA GLU A 96 5.17 13.47 -13.55
C GLU A 96 4.61 12.91 -14.87
N GLU A 97 5.43 12.20 -15.65
CA GLU A 97 5.04 11.51 -16.88
C GLU A 97 4.36 10.15 -16.62
N GLY A 98 4.41 9.64 -15.39
CA GLY A 98 3.85 8.35 -14.98
C GLY A 98 4.79 7.16 -15.17
N ASP A 99 6.07 7.40 -15.48
CA ASP A 99 7.10 6.37 -15.55
C ASP A 99 7.60 6.03 -14.15
N VAL A 100 7.86 4.74 -13.90
CA VAL A 100 8.48 4.28 -12.64
C VAL A 100 9.90 4.84 -12.55
N VAL A 101 10.23 5.46 -11.42
CA VAL A 101 11.60 5.93 -11.13
C VAL A 101 12.30 5.04 -10.11
N ILE A 102 11.58 4.60 -9.07
CA ILE A 102 12.13 3.79 -7.98
C ILE A 102 11.16 2.64 -7.68
N SER A 103 11.72 1.46 -7.40
CA SER A 103 10.99 0.34 -6.80
C SER A 103 11.72 -0.19 -5.58
N SER A 104 10.99 -0.36 -4.49
CA SER A 104 11.55 -0.69 -3.18
C SER A 104 10.85 -1.88 -2.54
N ILE A 105 11.60 -2.69 -1.81
CA ILE A 105 11.07 -3.68 -0.88
C ILE A 105 11.03 -3.03 0.51
N VAL A 106 9.87 -3.06 1.13
CA VAL A 106 9.59 -2.39 2.40
C VAL A 106 9.05 -3.39 3.41
N TYR A 107 9.58 -3.34 4.63
CA TYR A 107 9.10 -4.11 5.77
C TYR A 107 8.73 -3.21 6.94
N ASN A 108 7.43 -3.09 7.23
CA ASN A 108 6.90 -2.26 8.31
C ASN A 108 7.41 -0.82 8.22
N ASN A 109 7.23 -0.20 7.05
CA ASN A 109 7.72 1.14 6.70
C ASN A 109 9.27 1.30 6.63
N ASP A 110 10.05 0.24 6.87
CA ASP A 110 11.51 0.26 6.65
C ASP A 110 11.82 -0.16 5.21
N TYR A 111 12.40 0.74 4.43
CA TYR A 111 12.86 0.46 3.07
C TYR A 111 14.15 -0.35 3.19
N ILE A 112 14.09 -1.62 2.79
CA ILE A 112 15.20 -2.57 3.02
C ILE A 112 16.00 -2.85 1.75
N ARG A 113 15.44 -2.58 0.57
CA ARG A 113 16.13 -2.70 -0.71
C ARG A 113 15.45 -1.76 -1.72
N SER A 114 16.23 -1.03 -2.52
CA SER A 114 15.71 -0.09 -3.51
C SER A 114 16.50 -0.16 -4.80
N VAL A 115 15.79 -0.10 -5.92
CA VAL A 115 16.36 -0.04 -7.27
C VAL A 115 15.76 1.14 -8.02
N GLU A 116 16.54 1.77 -8.88
CA GLU A 116 16.13 2.91 -9.71
C GLU A 116 16.61 2.74 -11.15
N ASN A 117 15.94 3.41 -12.10
CA ASN A 117 16.43 3.50 -13.46
C ASN A 117 17.34 4.74 -13.60
N SER A 118 18.62 4.48 -13.82
CA SER A 118 19.65 5.49 -14.07
C SER A 118 20.13 5.36 -15.51
N ASP A 119 19.75 6.31 -16.36
CA ASP A 119 20.16 6.39 -17.77
C ASP A 119 19.90 5.10 -18.60
N GLY A 120 18.81 4.40 -18.32
CA GLY A 120 18.41 3.18 -19.02
C GLY A 120 18.97 1.89 -18.42
N GLU A 121 19.71 1.97 -17.32
CA GLU A 121 20.14 0.83 -16.52
C GLU A 121 19.41 0.82 -15.17
N VAL A 122 18.87 -0.33 -14.77
CA VAL A 122 18.33 -0.49 -13.42
C VAL A 122 19.48 -0.75 -12.45
N VAL A 123 19.73 0.19 -11.54
CA VAL A 123 20.80 0.11 -10.53
C VAL A 123 20.20 -0.08 -9.14
N GLU A 124 20.95 -0.70 -8.23
CA GLU A 124 20.55 -0.83 -6.83
C GLU A 124 21.11 0.33 -6.03
N THR A 125 20.23 1.10 -5.39
CA THR A 125 20.59 2.28 -4.58
C THR A 125 20.62 1.96 -3.09
N GLN A 126 19.91 0.90 -2.69
CA GLN A 126 19.93 0.39 -1.33
C GLN A 126 19.90 -1.14 -1.33
N SER A 127 20.87 -1.74 -0.64
CA SER A 127 20.98 -3.19 -0.48
C SER A 127 20.48 -3.64 0.89
N TYR A 128 19.85 -4.81 0.95
CA TYR A 128 19.44 -5.41 2.21
C TYR A 128 20.65 -5.87 3.03
N THR A 129 20.71 -5.44 4.30
CA THR A 129 21.85 -5.69 5.19
C THR A 129 21.70 -6.94 6.06
N GLY A 130 20.60 -7.68 5.95
CA GLY A 130 20.33 -8.83 6.82
C GLY A 130 19.74 -8.45 8.18
N LYS A 131 19.39 -7.17 8.42
CA LYS A 131 18.87 -6.63 9.69
C LYS A 131 17.77 -7.46 10.35
N TYR A 132 16.91 -8.11 9.56
CA TYR A 132 15.76 -8.87 10.06
C TYR A 132 15.99 -10.39 10.12
N GLY A 133 17.08 -10.90 9.51
CA GLY A 133 17.43 -12.32 9.53
C GLY A 133 16.23 -13.25 9.27
N GLU A 134 16.07 -14.26 10.11
CA GLU A 134 14.98 -15.25 10.05
C GLU A 134 13.58 -14.67 10.37
N ASN A 135 13.51 -13.47 10.96
CA ASN A 135 12.23 -12.82 11.26
C ASN A 135 11.60 -12.15 10.03
N LEU A 136 12.30 -12.15 8.89
CA LEU A 136 11.76 -11.60 7.66
C LEU A 136 10.67 -12.54 7.11
N PRO A 137 9.43 -12.07 6.88
CA PRO A 137 8.36 -12.90 6.33
C PRO A 137 8.70 -13.49 4.97
N GLU A 138 8.18 -14.70 4.68
CA GLU A 138 8.44 -15.44 3.44
C GLU A 138 8.21 -14.59 2.18
N TYR A 139 7.16 -13.76 2.17
CA TYR A 139 6.88 -12.86 1.06
C TYR A 139 8.06 -11.94 0.74
N LEU A 140 8.61 -11.29 1.77
CA LEU A 140 9.72 -10.36 1.63
C LEU A 140 11.02 -11.11 1.30
N GLN A 141 11.21 -12.33 1.80
CA GLN A 141 12.31 -13.20 1.38
C GLN A 141 12.24 -13.54 -0.12
N ASN A 142 11.04 -13.78 -0.64
CA ASN A 142 10.83 -14.04 -2.07
C ASN A 142 11.10 -12.78 -2.91
N LEU A 143 10.64 -11.61 -2.46
CA LEU A 143 10.94 -10.34 -3.14
C LEU A 143 12.45 -10.05 -3.16
N LEU A 144 13.17 -10.32 -2.07
CA LEU A 144 14.62 -10.11 -2.00
C LEU A 144 15.43 -11.01 -2.96
N ARG A 145 14.83 -12.07 -3.50
CA ARG A 145 15.45 -12.94 -4.52
C ARG A 145 15.25 -12.43 -5.94
N LEU A 146 14.41 -11.42 -6.16
CA LEU A 146 14.20 -10.84 -7.47
C LEU A 146 15.48 -10.16 -7.99
N SER A 147 15.70 -10.24 -9.30
CA SER A 147 16.71 -9.40 -9.97
C SER A 147 16.36 -7.91 -9.79
N LYS A 148 17.30 -7.01 -10.09
CA LYS A 148 17.01 -5.56 -10.03
C LYS A 148 15.90 -5.22 -11.03
N GLU A 149 15.97 -5.83 -12.21
CA GLU A 149 15.04 -5.65 -13.33
C GLU A 149 13.65 -6.19 -12.99
N ASP A 150 13.54 -7.35 -12.33
CA ASP A 150 12.25 -7.90 -11.92
C ASP A 150 11.62 -7.09 -10.77
N LEU A 151 12.43 -6.56 -9.86
CA LEU A 151 11.93 -5.66 -8.80
C LEU A 151 11.44 -4.35 -9.39
N PHE A 152 12.22 -3.74 -10.29
CA PHE A 152 11.84 -2.51 -10.98
C PHE A 152 10.57 -2.68 -11.81
N ASN A 153 10.44 -3.80 -12.52
CA ASN A 153 9.27 -4.13 -13.34
C ASN A 153 8.16 -4.87 -12.56
N TYR A 154 8.21 -4.91 -11.22
CA TYR A 154 7.23 -5.64 -10.43
C TYR A 154 5.78 -5.21 -10.74
N GLU A 155 4.92 -6.16 -11.03
CA GLU A 155 3.49 -5.92 -11.24
C GLU A 155 2.70 -6.18 -9.97
N PHE A 156 1.99 -5.16 -9.49
CA PHE A 156 1.10 -5.30 -8.34
C PHE A 156 -0.03 -6.31 -8.65
N LYS A 157 -0.30 -7.19 -7.69
CA LYS A 157 -1.35 -8.19 -7.81
C LYS A 157 -2.63 -7.66 -7.17
N SER A 158 -3.75 -7.74 -7.90
CA SER A 158 -5.07 -7.33 -7.41
C SER A 158 -5.49 -8.09 -6.14
N GLU A 159 -5.05 -9.36 -6.02
CA GLU A 159 -5.24 -10.19 -4.83
C GLU A 159 -3.88 -10.81 -4.43
N ASN A 160 -3.13 -10.08 -3.61
CA ASN A 160 -1.89 -10.60 -3.04
C ASN A 160 -2.19 -11.28 -1.68
N PRO A 161 -2.12 -12.63 -1.58
CA PRO A 161 -2.48 -13.33 -0.34
C PRO A 161 -1.57 -12.99 0.83
N TYR A 162 -0.34 -12.54 0.57
CA TYR A 162 0.63 -12.16 1.60
C TYR A 162 0.29 -10.86 2.33
N LEU A 163 -0.61 -10.04 1.77
CA LEU A 163 -1.05 -8.78 2.38
C LEU A 163 -2.23 -8.99 3.35
N ASN A 164 -2.79 -10.19 3.44
CA ASN A 164 -3.86 -10.46 4.40
C ASN A 164 -3.28 -10.54 5.82
N ILE A 165 -3.98 -9.90 6.76
CA ILE A 165 -3.81 -10.14 8.19
C ILE A 165 -4.59 -11.42 8.50
N ASN A 166 -3.90 -12.44 9.01
CA ASN A 166 -4.53 -13.67 9.51
C ASN A 166 -5.13 -13.44 10.90
#